data_AF-A0A917N015-F1
#
_entry.id   AF-A0A917N015-F1
#
_cell.length_a   1.000
_cell.length_b   1.000
_cell.length_c   1.000
_cell.angle_alpha   90.00
_cell.angle_beta   90.00
_cell.angle_gamma   90.00
#
_symmetry.space_group_name_H-M   'P 1'
#
loop_
_entity.id
_entity.type
_entity.pdbx_description
1 polymer ?
#
loop_
_entity_poly.entity_id
_entity_poly.type
_entity_poly.pdbx_seq_one_letter_code
_entity_poly.pdbx_strand_id
1 'polypeptide(L)' 'MALNADLLGQQLYDKANEFNDVDIDNIDEARRKFWKGVATEIITHLQTNAILNVPGVGLIAGPYAVAGNSVTGKIQ' A
#
# COMPACT_ATOMS: atom_id res chain seq x y z
N MET A 1 -10.42 0.12 3.22
CA MET A 1 -10.67 -0.56 4.52
C MET A 1 -9.58 -0.14 5.49
N ALA A 2 -9.72 -0.31 6.80
CA ALA A 2 -8.58 -0.11 7.71
C ALA A 2 -7.42 -1.06 7.33
N LEU A 3 -6.18 -0.67 7.66
CA LEU A 3 -5.04 -1.58 7.57
C LEU A 3 -5.36 -2.86 8.34
N ASN A 4 -5.28 -4.00 7.66
CA ASN A 4 -5.64 -5.30 8.20
C ASN A 4 -4.48 -6.29 7.93
N ALA A 5 -3.93 -6.84 9.00
CA ALA A 5 -2.79 -7.75 8.94
C ALA A 5 -3.11 -9.08 8.25
N ASP A 6 -4.34 -9.60 8.38
CA ASP A 6 -4.78 -10.82 7.70
C ASP A 6 -4.86 -10.61 6.19
N LEU A 7 -5.42 -9.46 5.77
CA LEU A 7 -5.49 -9.08 4.36
C LEU A 7 -4.09 -8.90 3.77
N LEU A 8 -3.22 -8.14 4.45
CA LEU A 8 -1.83 -7.96 3.99
C LEU A 8 -1.08 -9.30 3.98
N GLY A 9 -1.28 -10.14 5.00
CA GLY A 9 -0.66 -11.46 5.10
C GLY A 9 -1.04 -12.36 3.93
N GLN A 10 -2.32 -12.40 3.56
CA GLN A 10 -2.78 -13.15 2.38
C GLN A 10 -2.15 -12.61 1.09
N GLN A 11 -2.15 -11.29 0.90
CA GLN A 11 -1.57 -10.68 -0.31
C GLN A 11 -0.06 -10.97 -0.44
N LEU A 12 0.68 -10.94 0.68
CA LEU A 12 2.09 -11.29 0.70
C LEU A 12 2.32 -12.77 0.42
N TYR A 13 1.47 -13.64 0.96
CA TYR A 13 1.52 -15.08 0.69
C TYR A 13 1.29 -15.38 -0.80
N ASP A 14 0.27 -14.77 -1.39
CA ASP A 14 -0.05 -14.93 -2.82
C ASP A 14 1.11 -14.42 -3.68
N LYS A 15 1.66 -13.24 -3.34
CA LYS A 15 2.84 -12.68 -4.03
C LYS A 15 4.06 -13.59 -3.91
N ALA A 16 4.31 -14.18 -2.75
CA ALA A 16 5.43 -15.09 -2.55
C ALA A 16 5.29 -16.38 -3.37
N ASN A 17 4.07 -16.90 -3.50
CA ASN A 17 3.79 -18.08 -4.32
C ASN A 17 4.11 -17.89 -5.80
N GLU A 18 4.05 -16.66 -6.34
CA GLU A 18 4.48 -16.37 -7.72
C GLU A 18 5.96 -16.69 -7.98
N PHE A 19 6.77 -16.79 -6.92
CA PHE A 19 8.21 -17.09 -6.99
C PHE A 19 8.56 -18.49 -6.50
N ASN A 20 7.56 -19.30 -6.10
CA ASN A 20 7.77 -20.68 -5.70
C ASN A 20 7.75 -21.60 -6.92
N ASP A 21 8.55 -22.66 -6.88
CA ASP A 21 8.58 -23.71 -7.91
C ASP A 21 8.80 -23.20 -9.35
N VAL A 22 9.54 -22.10 -9.50
CA VAL A 22 9.94 -21.53 -10.80
C VAL A 22 11.38 -21.90 -11.14
N ASP A 23 11.65 -22.10 -12.43
CA ASP A 23 13.02 -22.29 -12.91
C ASP A 23 13.80 -20.97 -12.82
N ILE A 24 15.03 -21.04 -12.27
CA ILE A 24 15.87 -19.87 -12.01
C ILE A 24 17.21 -20.03 -12.72
N ASP A 25 17.43 -19.19 -13.73
CA ASP A 25 18.72 -19.09 -14.44
C ASP A 25 19.74 -18.23 -13.65
N ASN A 26 19.26 -17.21 -12.92
CA ASN A 26 20.08 -16.30 -12.13
C ASN A 26 19.48 -16.04 -10.75
N ILE A 27 20.11 -16.61 -9.72
CA ILE A 27 19.63 -16.56 -8.34
C ILE A 27 19.60 -15.15 -7.73
N ASP A 28 20.56 -14.29 -8.09
CA ASP A 28 20.63 -12.94 -7.53
C ASP A 28 19.57 -12.02 -8.14
N GLU A 29 19.28 -12.21 -9.43
CA GLU A 29 18.17 -11.52 -10.08
C GLU A 29 16.81 -11.99 -9.54
N ALA A 30 16.63 -13.30 -9.36
CA ALA A 30 15.41 -13.88 -8.80
C ALA A 30 15.14 -13.35 -7.38
N ARG A 31 16.17 -13.31 -6.52
CA ARG A 31 16.07 -12.72 -5.16
C ARG A 31 15.67 -11.25 -5.21
N ARG A 32 16.28 -10.47 -6.10
CA ARG A 32 15.94 -9.05 -6.26
C ARG A 32 14.49 -8.86 -6.71
N LYS A 33 14.02 -9.69 -7.65
CA LYS A 33 12.63 -9.67 -8.14
C LYS A 33 11.65 -10.04 -7.03
N PHE A 34 11.94 -11.07 -6.25
CA PHE A 34 11.14 -11.48 -5.09
C PHE A 34 10.95 -10.31 -4.10
N TRP A 35 12.06 -9.73 -3.62
CA TRP A 35 11.99 -8.62 -2.64
C TRP A 35 11.30 -7.38 -3.21
N LYS A 36 11.49 -7.09 -4.50
CA LYS A 36 10.76 -6.01 -5.18
C LYS A 36 9.25 -6.29 -5.25
N GLY A 37 8.85 -7.53 -5.50
CA GLY A 37 7.45 -7.95 -5.49
C GLY A 37 6.80 -7.74 -4.13
N VAL A 38 7.45 -8.24 -3.07
CA VAL A 38 7.02 -8.04 -1.67
C VAL A 38 6.87 -6.55 -1.33
N ALA A 39 7.89 -5.73 -1.63
CA ALA A 39 7.84 -4.30 -1.35
C ALA A 39 6.71 -3.59 -2.12
N THR A 40 6.46 -4.00 -3.36
CA THR A 40 5.37 -3.46 -4.19
C THR A 40 4.02 -3.76 -3.55
N GLU A 41 3.79 -5.00 -3.10
CA GLU A 41 2.53 -5.40 -2.47
C GLU A 41 2.25 -4.62 -1.19
N ILE A 42 3.28 -4.40 -0.35
CA ILE A 42 3.17 -3.57 0.86
C ILE A 42 2.76 -2.14 0.49
N ILE A 43 3.43 -1.52 -0.48
CA ILE A 43 3.12 -0.15 -0.92
C ILE A 43 1.68 -0.07 -1.44
N THR A 44 1.27 -1.02 -2.28
CA THR A 44 -0.10 -1.07 -2.82
C THR A 44 -1.14 -1.25 -1.73
N HIS A 45 -0.88 -2.12 -0.74
CA HIS A 45 -1.77 -2.30 0.40
C HIS A 45 -1.93 -1.00 1.19
N LEU A 46 -0.83 -0.31 1.49
CA LEU A 46 -0.84 0.96 2.19
C LEU A 46 -1.59 2.03 1.37
N GLN A 47 -1.33 2.16 0.08
CA GLN A 47 -2.00 3.15 -0.77
C GLN A 47 -3.51 2.91 -0.87
N THR A 48 -3.95 1.67 -0.82
CA THR A 48 -5.36 1.28 -0.96
C THR A 48 -6.13 1.33 0.36
N ASN A 49 -5.46 1.02 1.47
CA ASN A 49 -6.10 0.80 2.77
C ASN A 49 -5.65 1.76 3.88
N ALA A 50 -4.62 2.58 3.66
CA ALA A 50 -4.28 3.60 4.64
C ALA A 50 -5.39 4.65 4.70
N ILE A 51 -5.81 4.97 5.93
CA ILE A 51 -6.67 6.10 6.19
C ILE A 51 -5.77 7.31 6.41
N LEU A 52 -5.89 8.32 5.54
CA LEU A 52 -5.20 9.58 5.71
C LEU A 52 -5.98 10.47 6.69
N ASN A 53 -5.50 10.55 7.93
CA ASN A 53 -6.01 11.54 8.87
C ASN A 53 -5.39 12.90 8.55
N VAL A 54 -6.09 13.72 7.75
CA VAL A 54 -5.74 15.13 7.56
C VAL A 54 -6.32 15.93 8.73
N PRO A 55 -5.50 16.48 9.65
CA PRO A 55 -6.03 17.38 10.66
C PRO A 55 -6.67 18.58 9.96
N GLY A 56 -7.96 18.84 10.24
CA GLY A 56 -8.83 19.80 9.54
C GLY A 56 -8.45 21.28 9.62
N VAL A 57 -7.21 21.59 9.98
CA VAL A 57 -6.68 22.97 10.09
C VAL A 57 -6.08 23.48 8.78
N GLY A 58 -5.83 22.63 7.80
CA GLY A 58 -5.14 23.01 6.55
C GLY A 58 -6.02 23.30 5.34
N LEU A 59 -7.33 22.98 5.39
CA LEU A 59 -8.23 23.15 4.26
C LEU A 59 -9.14 24.36 4.49
N ILE A 60 -8.95 25.39 3.67
CA ILE A 60 -9.76 26.63 3.67
C ILE A 60 -10.61 26.65 2.39
N ALA A 61 -11.93 26.77 2.54
CA ALA A 61 -12.87 26.97 1.43
C ALA A 61 -13.33 28.42 1.45
N GLY A 62 -12.62 29.30 0.73
CA GLY A 62 -12.81 30.74 0.87
C GLY A 62 -12.39 31.21 2.27
N PRO A 63 -13.18 32.07 2.96
CA PRO A 63 -12.83 32.56 4.29
C PRO A 63 -13.17 31.59 5.44
N TYR A 64 -13.70 30.40 5.16
CA TYR A 64 -14.17 29.46 6.17
C TYR A 64 -13.24 28.23 6.29
N ALA A 65 -13.00 27.80 7.53
CA ALA A 65 -12.31 26.54 7.82
C ALA A 65 -13.21 25.36 7.44
N VAL A 66 -12.67 24.39 6.71
CA VAL A 66 -13.40 23.18 6.34
C VAL A 66 -13.28 22.16 7.48
N ALA A 67 -14.37 21.98 8.23
CA ALA A 67 -14.50 20.88 9.17
C ALA A 67 -15.13 19.67 8.46
N GLY A 68 -14.37 18.58 8.29
CA GLY A 68 -14.89 17.33 7.70
C GLY A 68 -13.83 16.23 7.66
N ASN A 69 -14.28 14.98 7.72
CA ASN A 69 -13.40 13.82 7.51
C ASN A 69 -13.24 13.59 6.00
N SER A 70 -12.02 13.74 5.48
CA SER A 70 -11.72 13.41 4.09
C SER A 70 -11.63 11.88 3.93
N VAL A 71 -12.56 11.29 3.19
CA VAL A 71 -12.58 9.84 2.92
C VAL A 71 -11.93 9.51 1.56
N THR A 72 -11.79 10.50 0.67
CA THR A 72 -11.37 10.30 -0.73
C THR A 72 -10.16 11.14 -1.17
N GLY A 73 -9.52 11.88 -0.26
CA GLY A 73 -8.33 12.67 -0.59
C GLY A 73 -7.16 11.77 -1.01
N LYS A 74 -6.52 12.08 -2.13
CA LYS A 74 -5.26 11.47 -2.58
C LYS A 74 -4.15 12.52 -2.49
N ILE A 75 -2.97 12.13 -2.03
CA ILE A 75 -1.76 12.97 -2.13
C ILE A 75 -1.23 12.82 -3.56
N GLN A 76 -1.06 13.94 -4.26
CA GLN A 76 -0.38 14.02 -5.57
C GLN A 76 1.09 14.35 -5.37
#